data_AF-A0A523RNB7-F1
#
_entry.id   AF-A0A523RNB7-F1
#
_cell.length_a   1.000
_cell.length_b   1.000
_cell.length_c   1.000
_cell.angle_alpha   90.00
_cell.angle_beta   90.00
_cell.angle_gamma   90.00
#
_symmetry.space_group_name_H-M   'P 1'
#
loop_
_entity.id
_entity.type
_entity.pdbx_description
1 polymer ?
#
loop_
_entity_poly.entity_id
_entity_poly.type
_entity_poly.pdbx_seq_one_letter_code
_entity_poly.pdbx_strand_id
1 'polypeptide(L)'
;MKLKTKYGDKTIEFEIKYRDRRTMAIQIEPIDKILVISPKGLSEELIKEKVKSKGSWIVKKLMELKEVGYEPFAREFVNGEAFMYLGRNYSLEIFKDNNIKR
;
A
#
# COMPACT_ATOMS: atom_id res chain seq x y z
N MET A 1 -12.30 -8.16 -1.88
CA MET A 1 -12.76 -8.77 -3.17
C MET A 1 -11.77 -8.38 -4.26
N LYS A 2 -11.29 -9.31 -5.10
CA LYS A 2 -10.34 -9.00 -6.17
C LYS A 2 -11.07 -8.81 -7.50
N LEU A 3 -10.78 -7.74 -8.21
CA LEU A 3 -11.24 -7.46 -9.57
C LEU A 3 -10.06 -7.17 -10.48
N LYS A 4 -10.32 -7.21 -11.78
CA LYS A 4 -9.34 -6.84 -12.81
C LYS A 4 -9.96 -6.01 -13.91
N THR A 5 -9.16 -5.15 -14.52
CA THR A 5 -9.53 -4.37 -15.70
C THR A 5 -8.38 -4.32 -16.69
N LYS A 6 -8.69 -4.20 -17.99
CA LYS A 6 -7.69 -4.07 -19.05
C LYS A 6 -7.43 -2.59 -19.35
N TYR A 7 -6.17 -2.21 -19.41
CA TYR A 7 -5.71 -0.89 -19.82
C TYR A 7 -4.61 -1.05 -20.87
N GLY A 8 -4.95 -0.79 -22.14
CA GLY A 8 -4.07 -1.12 -23.27
C GLY A 8 -3.82 -2.62 -23.35
N ASP A 9 -2.54 -2.99 -23.36
CA ASP A 9 -2.01 -4.36 -23.33
C ASP A 9 -1.86 -4.91 -21.89
N LYS A 10 -1.95 -4.07 -20.86
CA LYS A 10 -1.75 -4.45 -19.46
C LYS A 10 -3.06 -4.82 -18.77
N THR A 11 -3.00 -5.81 -17.88
CA THR A 11 -4.08 -6.15 -16.95
C THR A 11 -3.76 -5.57 -15.59
N ILE A 12 -4.68 -4.76 -15.05
CA ILE A 12 -4.57 -4.17 -13.72
C ILE A 12 -5.47 -4.98 -12.79
N GLU A 13 -4.86 -5.72 -11.87
CA GLU A 13 -5.55 -6.44 -10.80
C GLU A 13 -5.57 -5.61 -9.52
N PHE A 14 -6.72 -5.55 -8.86
CA PHE A 14 -6.87 -4.73 -7.66
C PHE A 14 -7.88 -5.34 -6.69
N GLU A 15 -7.69 -5.07 -5.40
CA GLU A 15 -8.63 -5.42 -4.36
C GLU A 15 -9.57 -4.24 -4.05
N ILE A 16 -10.86 -4.51 -3.84
CA ILE A 16 -11.82 -3.52 -3.38
C ILE A 16 -12.10 -3.70 -1.89
N LYS A 17 -12.07 -2.58 -1.16
CA LYS A 17 -12.61 -2.45 0.20
C LYS A 17 -13.68 -1.35 0.23
N TYR A 18 -14.89 -1.74 0.61
CA TYR A 18 -15.98 -0.79 0.83
C TYR A 18 -15.86 -0.15 2.21
N ARG A 19 -15.95 1.18 2.27
CA ARG A 19 -15.94 1.97 3.52
C ARG A 19 -17.00 3.04 3.47
N ASP A 20 -17.38 3.53 4.66
CA ASP A 20 -18.22 4.71 4.76
C ASP A 20 -17.38 5.96 4.46
N ARG A 21 -17.48 6.45 3.22
CA ARG A 21 -16.72 7.59 2.72
C ARG A 21 -17.40 8.16 1.48
N ARG A 22 -17.15 9.44 1.20
CA ARG A 22 -17.74 10.15 0.05
C ARG A 22 -17.02 9.92 -1.28
N THR A 23 -15.72 9.69 -1.26
CA THR A 23 -14.86 9.62 -2.46
C THR A 23 -14.25 8.25 -2.64
N MET A 24 -13.73 7.92 -3.82
CA MET A 24 -12.87 6.74 -4.01
C MET A 24 -11.40 7.07 -3.76
N ALA A 25 -10.60 6.09 -3.36
CA ALA A 25 -9.14 6.18 -3.41
C ALA A 25 -8.53 4.94 -4.06
N ILE A 26 -7.43 5.14 -4.76
CA ILE A 26 -6.59 4.07 -5.31
C ILE A 26 -5.25 4.16 -4.58
N GLN A 27 -4.92 3.12 -3.84
CA GLN A 27 -3.65 2.97 -3.14
C GLN A 27 -2.82 1.92 -3.89
N ILE A 28 -1.54 2.22 -4.10
CA ILE A 28 -0.59 1.34 -4.75
C ILE A 28 0.48 1.05 -3.70
N GLU A 29 0.50 -0.18 -3.22
CA GLU A 29 1.49 -0.67 -2.26
C GLU A 29 2.69 -1.26 -3.00
N PRO A 30 3.89 -1.18 -2.41
CA PRO A 30 5.02 -2.00 -2.86
C PRO A 30 4.65 -3.49 -2.82
N ILE A 31 5.17 -4.31 -3.74
CA ILE A 31 4.72 -5.70 -4.07
C ILE A 31 3.53 -5.74 -5.07
N ASP A 32 3.41 -4.72 -5.93
CA ASP A 32 2.42 -4.65 -7.01
C ASP A 32 0.95 -4.80 -6.57
N LYS A 33 0.67 -4.46 -5.30
CA LYS A 33 -0.65 -4.62 -4.73
C LYS A 33 -1.44 -3.31 -4.83
N ILE A 34 -2.56 -3.37 -5.56
CA ILE A 34 -3.45 -2.23 -5.74
C ILE A 34 -4.69 -2.41 -4.88
N LEU A 35 -4.98 -1.42 -4.05
CA LEU A 35 -6.16 -1.38 -3.20
C LEU A 35 -7.05 -0.20 -3.59
N VAL A 36 -8.30 -0.50 -3.94
CA VAL A 36 -9.33 0.49 -4.24
C VAL A 36 -10.29 0.57 -3.06
N ILE A 37 -10.33 1.73 -2.42
CA ILE A 37 -11.27 2.00 -1.35
C ILE A 37 -12.45 2.75 -1.94
N SER A 38 -13.63 2.14 -1.88
CA SER A 38 -14.85 2.67 -2.51
C SER A 38 -15.94 2.99 -1.48
N PRO A 39 -16.79 4.02 -1.71
CA PRO A 39 -18.03 4.22 -0.97
C PRO A 39 -18.94 2.99 -1.03
N LYS A 40 -19.68 2.73 0.05
CA LYS A 40 -20.73 1.70 0.05
C LYS A 40 -21.79 2.03 -1.01
N GLY A 41 -22.20 1.03 -1.79
CA GLY A 41 -23.24 1.16 -2.80
C GLY A 41 -22.75 1.54 -4.21
N LEU A 42 -21.44 1.77 -4.41
CA LEU A 42 -20.91 1.98 -5.76
C LEU A 42 -20.73 0.65 -6.50
N SER A 43 -21.24 0.58 -7.74
CA SER A 43 -21.17 -0.64 -8.56
C SER A 43 -19.74 -0.97 -9.00
N GLU A 44 -19.50 -2.24 -9.25
CA GLU A 44 -18.20 -2.72 -9.71
C GLU A 44 -17.82 -2.17 -11.09
N GLU A 45 -18.79 -1.96 -11.99
CA GLU A 45 -18.55 -1.41 -13.32
C GLU A 45 -18.00 0.02 -13.23
N LEU A 46 -18.62 0.86 -12.40
CA LEU A 46 -18.16 2.22 -12.14
C LEU A 46 -16.76 2.24 -11.53
N ILE A 47 -16.48 1.31 -10.62
CA ILE A 47 -15.15 1.16 -10.04
C ILE A 47 -14.13 0.77 -11.12
N LYS A 48 -14.42 -0.23 -11.95
CA LYS A 48 -13.56 -0.67 -13.06
C LYS A 48 -13.29 0.46 -14.05
N GLU A 49 -14.31 1.26 -14.37
CA GLU A 49 -14.19 2.41 -15.27
C GLU A 49 -13.27 3.48 -14.66
N LYS A 50 -13.44 3.81 -13.38
CA LYS A 50 -12.58 4.79 -12.69
C LYS A 50 -11.14 4.32 -12.59
N VAL A 51 -10.91 3.05 -12.25
CA VAL A 51 -9.56 2.46 -12.26
C VAL A 51 -8.96 2.52 -13.66
N LYS A 52 -9.73 2.15 -14.70
CA LYS A 52 -9.27 2.21 -16.10
C LYS A 52 -8.91 3.64 -16.53
N SER A 53 -9.70 4.64 -16.14
CA SER A 53 -9.40 6.06 -16.43
C SER A 53 -8.09 6.55 -15.81
N LYS A 54 -7.66 5.92 -14.70
CA LYS A 54 -6.39 6.20 -14.02
C LYS A 54 -5.28 5.22 -14.42
N GLY A 55 -5.50 4.37 -15.41
CA GLY A 55 -4.57 3.31 -15.81
C GLY A 55 -3.17 3.80 -16.16
N SER A 56 -3.05 4.93 -16.90
CA SER A 56 -1.74 5.54 -17.19
C SER A 56 -0.96 5.87 -15.91
N TRP A 57 -1.63 6.50 -14.94
CA TRP A 57 -1.02 6.86 -13.65
C TRP A 57 -0.65 5.63 -12.83
N ILE A 58 -1.50 4.60 -12.81
CA ILE A 58 -1.24 3.34 -12.10
C ILE A 58 0.01 2.66 -12.68
N VAL A 59 0.07 2.50 -14.00
CA VAL A 59 1.20 1.85 -14.69
C VAL A 59 2.50 2.60 -14.43
N LYS A 60 2.48 3.93 -14.53
CA LYS A 60 3.64 4.76 -14.22
C LYS A 60 4.12 4.56 -12.78
N LYS A 61 3.19 4.56 -11.81
CA LYS A 61 3.54 4.38 -10.40
C LYS A 61 4.12 3.00 -10.09
N LEU A 62 3.60 1.95 -10.73
CA LEU A 62 4.16 0.59 -10.61
C LEU A 62 5.59 0.52 -11.15
N MET A 63 5.87 1.17 -12.29
CA MET A 63 7.24 1.25 -12.82
C MET A 63 8.18 1.97 -11.86
N GLU A 64 7.78 3.13 -11.34
CA GLU A 64 8.57 3.89 -10.36
C GLU A 64 8.87 3.05 -9.10
N LEU A 65 7.88 2.33 -8.57
CA LEU A 65 8.07 1.47 -7.39
C LEU A 65 9.01 0.29 -7.68
N LYS A 66 8.98 -0.25 -8.90
CA LYS A 66 9.88 -1.32 -9.33
C LYS A 66 11.33 -0.84 -9.44
N GLU A 67 11.54 0.37 -9.95
CA GLU A 67 12.88 0.99 -10.06
C GLU A 67 13.49 1.30 -8.69
N VAL A 68 12.67 1.68 -7.71
CA VAL A 68 13.12 1.93 -6.33
C VAL A 68 13.61 0.66 -5.63
N GLY A 69 13.31 -0.54 -6.16
CA GLY A 69 13.77 -1.80 -5.58
C GLY A 69 13.27 -1.98 -4.15
N TYR A 70 11.98 -1.70 -3.91
CA TYR A 70 11.40 -1.81 -2.57
C TYR A 70 11.41 -3.28 -2.12
N GLU A 71 12.50 -3.68 -1.48
CA GLU A 71 12.50 -4.79 -0.53
C GLU A 71 12.01 -4.23 0.80
N PRO A 72 10.89 -4.73 1.35
CA PRO A 72 10.53 -4.41 2.71
C PRO A 72 11.68 -4.89 3.60
N PHE A 73 12.50 -3.96 4.09
CA PHE A 73 13.49 -4.27 5.11
C PHE A 73 12.70 -4.68 6.36
N ALA A 74 12.66 -5.98 6.63
CA ALA A 74 12.09 -6.50 7.86
C ALA A 74 13.03 -6.10 9.00
N ARG A 75 12.66 -5.05 9.74
CA ARG A 75 13.40 -4.69 10.97
C ARG A 75 13.27 -5.83 11.96
N GLU A 76 14.38 -6.29 12.49
CA GLU A 76 14.41 -7.37 13.46
C GLU A 76 14.11 -6.86 14.88
N PHE A 77 14.19 -5.54 15.07
CA PHE A 77 14.03 -4.85 16.36
C PHE A 77 14.95 -5.45 17.42
N VAL A 78 16.23 -5.56 17.08
CA VAL A 78 17.27 -6.08 17.96
C VAL A 78 18.09 -4.96 18.60
N ASN A 79 18.70 -5.26 19.75
CA ASN A 79 19.54 -4.29 20.45
C ASN A 79 20.74 -3.89 19.56
N GLY A 80 20.99 -2.60 19.41
CA GLY A 80 22.04 -2.04 18.55
C GLY A 80 21.61 -1.75 17.11
N GLU A 81 20.41 -2.16 16.67
CA GLU A 81 19.92 -1.89 15.31
C GLU A 81 19.77 -0.37 15.06
N ALA A 82 20.14 0.09 13.86
CA ALA A 82 19.95 1.48 13.47
C ALA A 82 18.46 1.77 13.23
N PHE A 83 17.91 2.71 13.99
CA PHE A 83 16.50 3.08 13.97
C PHE A 83 16.32 4.58 13.72
N MET A 84 15.57 4.91 12.66
CA MET A 84 15.27 6.30 12.34
C MET A 84 14.20 6.87 13.28
N TYR A 85 14.55 7.92 14.03
CA TYR A 85 13.66 8.70 14.88
C TYR A 85 13.80 10.18 14.54
N LEU A 86 12.69 10.82 14.16
CA LEU A 86 12.64 12.24 13.78
C LEU A 86 13.70 12.65 12.74
N GLY A 87 13.96 11.78 11.74
CA GLY A 87 14.89 12.05 10.65
C GLY A 87 16.37 11.83 10.98
N ARG A 88 16.70 11.29 12.16
CA ARG A 88 18.07 10.89 12.53
C ARG A 88 18.10 9.40 12.87
N ASN A 89 19.21 8.75 12.56
CA ASN A 89 19.42 7.34 12.92
C ASN A 89 20.00 7.25 14.33
N TYR A 90 19.39 6.43 15.18
CA TYR A 90 19.83 6.11 16.55
C TYR A 90 20.04 4.60 16.67
N SER A 91 20.88 4.16 17.60
CA SER A 91 20.94 2.74 17.97
C SER A 91 19.77 2.40 18.90
N LEU A 92 19.04 1.33 18.59
CA LEU A 92 18.00 0.80 19.46
C LEU A 92 18.62 0.23 20.74
N GLU A 93 18.16 0.71 21.89
CA GLU A 93 18.40 0.06 23.18
C GLU A 93 17.10 -0.52 23.72
N ILE A 94 17.10 -1.83 24.00
CA ILE A 94 15.91 -2.56 24.43
C ILE A 94 16.09 -2.99 25.89
N PHE A 95 15.16 -2.55 26.74
CA PHE A 95 15.13 -2.91 28.15
C PHE A 95 13.82 -3.63 28.47
N LYS A 96 13.91 -4.70 29.25
CA LYS A 96 12.72 -5.39 29.76
C LYS A 96 12.25 -4.67 31.03
N ASP A 97 11.11 -4.01 30.94
CA ASP A 97 10.45 -3.46 32.13
C ASP A 97 9.65 -4.56 32.84
N ASN A 98 10.06 -4.89 34.06
CA ASN A 98 9.42 -5.91 34.88
C ASN A 98 8.17 -5.40 35.61
N ASN A 99 7.85 -4.10 35.53
CA ASN A 99 6.69 -3.49 36.20
C ASN A 99 5.46 -3.36 35.29
N ILE A 100 5.56 -3.72 34.01
CA ILE A 100 4.42 -3.74 33.10
C ILE A 100 3.54 -4.95 33.47
N LYS A 101 2.39 -4.69 34.11
CA LYS A 101 1.36 -5.71 34.34
C LYS A 101 0.75 -6.10 32.98
N ARG A 102 0.74 -7.40 32.72
CA ARG A 102 0.22 -8.02 31.49
C ARG A 102 -1.30 -7.91 31.39
#